data_AF-A0A7S4T431-F1
#
_entry.id   AF-A0A7S4T431-F1
#
_cell.length_a   1.000
_cell.length_b   1.000
_cell.length_c   1.000
_cell.angle_alpha   90.00
_cell.angle_beta   90.00
_cell.angle_gamma   90.00
#
_symmetry.space_group_name_H-M   'P 1'
#
loop_
_entity.id
_entity.type
_entity.pdbx_description
1 polymer ?
#
loop_
_entity_poly.entity_id
_entity_poly.type
_entity_poly.pdbx_seq_one_letter_code
_entity_poly.pdbx_strand_id
1 'polypeptide(L)'
;SDLNIRDAMEIMELLVGDRIISLDLPIAQVYEQVWVPFVVARRERLAEQAAAERGAAAAAADRVEPTSAEQPPQQPPLWEIPPMTTVFRLAGVDGEATEDRVETLADAASEAEAAQAERRQGLCRTFGEIGGVAAVVERLEAAVSERGQEGSLEVLDVLLRIAHACGECACTRQKLVDLGGVRALLAHLLRTIDEMCARKTAERLGPLET
;
A
#
# COMPACT_ATOMS: atom_id res chain seq x y z
N SER A 1 41.83 -29.83 -2.78
CA SER A 1 40.48 -30.14 -2.28
C SER A 1 39.54 -29.25 -3.05
N ASP A 2 38.90 -29.81 -4.08
CA ASP A 2 37.97 -29.06 -4.93
C ASP A 2 36.69 -28.80 -4.13
N LEU A 3 36.55 -27.56 -3.63
CA LEU A 3 35.29 -27.12 -3.04
C LEU A 3 34.29 -27.04 -4.19
N ASN A 4 33.38 -28.00 -4.26
CA ASN A 4 32.37 -28.06 -5.28
C ASN A 4 31.50 -26.81 -5.16
N ILE A 5 31.16 -26.13 -6.27
CA ILE A 5 30.36 -24.89 -6.27
C ILE A 5 29.04 -25.07 -5.50
N ARG A 6 28.52 -26.29 -5.47
CA ARG A 6 27.32 -26.67 -4.72
C ARG A 6 27.51 -26.58 -3.20
N ASP A 7 28.67 -27.01 -2.70
CA ASP A 7 29.02 -26.94 -1.28
C ASP A 7 29.32 -25.49 -0.88
N ALA A 8 29.82 -24.68 -1.83
CA ALA A 8 30.05 -23.25 -1.64
C ALA A 8 28.75 -22.44 -1.46
N MET A 9 27.63 -22.89 -2.03
CA MET A 9 26.33 -22.25 -1.83
C MET A 9 25.76 -22.50 -0.43
N GLU A 10 26.05 -23.65 0.18
CA GLU A 10 25.59 -23.99 1.53
C GLU A 10 26.32 -23.20 2.63
N ILE A 11 27.52 -22.69 2.32
CA ILE A 11 28.32 -21.85 3.21
C ILE A 11 28.23 -20.36 2.85
N MET A 12 27.41 -19.95 1.88
CA MET A 12 27.33 -18.54 1.48
C MET A 12 26.40 -17.75 2.40
N GLU A 13 26.90 -16.63 2.93
CA GLU A 13 26.16 -15.71 3.78
C GLU A 13 25.96 -14.36 3.08
N LEU A 14 24.74 -13.81 3.18
CA LEU A 14 24.41 -12.47 2.72
C LEU A 14 24.29 -11.53 3.91
N LEU A 15 25.08 -10.46 3.93
CA LEU A 15 25.03 -9.44 4.97
C LEU A 15 24.33 -8.18 4.46
N VAL A 16 23.35 -7.71 5.24
CA VAL A 16 22.63 -6.45 5.01
C VAL A 16 22.49 -5.72 6.34
N GLY A 17 23.08 -4.54 6.46
CA GLY A 17 22.96 -3.70 7.67
C GLY A 17 23.44 -4.39 8.95
N ASP A 18 24.64 -4.98 8.89
CA ASP A 18 25.28 -5.71 10.00
C ASP A 18 24.52 -6.96 10.49
N ARG A 19 23.64 -7.53 9.64
CA ARG A 19 22.89 -8.75 9.92
C ARG A 19 23.06 -9.78 8.80
N ILE A 20 23.09 -11.06 9.16
CA ILE A 20 23.13 -12.19 8.21
C ILE A 20 21.71 -12.50 7.78
N ILE A 21 21.41 -12.44 6.50
CA ILE A 21 20.07 -12.61 5.92
C ILE A 21 19.99 -13.95 5.22
N SER A 22 18.93 -14.71 5.51
CA SER A 22 18.64 -15.93 4.75
C SER A 22 18.38 -15.62 3.27
N LEU A 23 18.96 -16.43 2.39
CA LEU A 23 18.86 -16.26 0.93
C LEU A 23 17.45 -16.53 0.38
N ASP A 24 16.59 -17.15 1.18
CA ASP A 24 15.20 -17.47 0.82
C ASP A 24 14.22 -16.30 1.07
N LEU A 25 14.69 -15.20 1.66
CA LEU A 25 13.82 -14.06 2.01
C LEU A 25 13.58 -13.12 0.81
N PRO A 26 12.35 -12.62 0.62
CA PRO A 26 12.05 -11.67 -0.45
C PRO A 26 12.86 -10.37 -0.31
N ILE A 27 13.58 -9.98 -1.36
CA ILE A 27 14.48 -8.80 -1.34
C ILE A 27 13.75 -7.49 -0.98
N ALA A 28 12.48 -7.36 -1.36
CA ALA A 28 11.65 -6.20 -1.00
C ALA A 28 11.43 -6.12 0.52
N GLN A 29 11.13 -7.25 1.18
CA GLN A 29 10.95 -7.30 2.63
C GLN A 29 12.28 -7.06 3.35
N VAL A 30 13.40 -7.60 2.83
CA VAL A 30 14.74 -7.35 3.38
C VAL A 30 15.07 -5.84 3.32
N TYR A 31 14.76 -5.18 2.20
CA TYR A 31 14.94 -3.75 2.07
C TYR A 31 14.13 -2.97 3.12
N GLU A 32 12.83 -3.24 3.20
CA GLU A 32 11.91 -2.49 4.08
C GLU A 32 12.14 -2.76 5.57
N GLN A 33 12.43 -4.01 5.95
CA GLN A 33 12.45 -4.43 7.36
C GLN A 33 13.86 -4.52 7.96
N VAL A 34 14.90 -4.59 7.12
CA VAL A 34 16.28 -4.67 7.58
C VAL A 34 17.06 -3.41 7.20
N TRP A 35 17.09 -3.05 5.92
CA TRP A 35 17.92 -1.95 5.43
C TRP A 35 17.41 -0.57 5.84
N VAL A 36 16.12 -0.28 5.64
CA VAL A 36 15.54 1.02 6.01
C VAL A 36 15.72 1.32 7.51
N PRO A 37 15.37 0.41 8.45
CA PRO A 37 15.59 0.65 9.88
C PRO A 37 17.07 0.82 10.22
N PHE A 38 17.96 0.05 9.58
CA PHE A 38 19.41 0.16 9.78
C PHE A 38 19.93 1.54 9.40
N VAL A 39 19.55 2.06 8.23
CA VAL A 39 19.95 3.39 7.76
C VAL A 39 19.46 4.47 8.72
N VAL A 40 18.19 4.41 9.13
CA VAL A 40 17.59 5.39 10.04
C VAL A 40 18.35 5.41 11.36
N ALA A 41 18.52 4.25 12.00
CA ALA A 41 19.23 4.11 13.27
C ALA A 41 20.71 4.52 13.16
N ARG A 42 21.36 4.26 12.02
CA ARG A 42 22.75 4.71 11.78
C ARG A 42 22.84 6.22 11.62
N ARG A 43 21.90 6.86 10.92
CA ARG A 43 21.84 8.32 10.78
C ARG A 43 21.62 9.00 12.14
N GLU A 44 20.71 8.48 12.95
CA GLU A 44 20.45 8.98 14.31
C GLU A 44 21.71 8.93 15.17
N ARG A 45 22.39 7.77 15.22
CA ARG A 45 23.66 7.61 15.95
C ARG A 45 24.74 8.59 15.48
N LEU A 46 24.88 8.78 14.16
CA LEU A 46 25.86 9.74 13.61
C LEU A 46 25.49 11.19 13.95
N ALA A 47 24.21 11.53 13.97
CA ALA A 47 23.74 12.86 14.36
C ALA A 47 24.00 13.14 15.85
N GLU A 48 23.76 12.15 16.71
CA GLU A 48 24.06 12.21 18.15
C GLU A 48 25.57 12.39 18.39
N GLN A 49 26.41 11.61 17.71
CA GLN A 49 27.87 11.74 17.78
C GLN A 49 28.34 13.13 17.32
N ALA A 50 27.83 13.64 16.20
CA ALA A 50 28.16 14.97 15.71
C ALA A 50 27.65 16.10 16.63
N ALA A 51 26.56 15.89 17.37
CA ALA A 51 26.08 16.81 18.39
C ALA A 51 26.98 16.78 19.63
N ALA A 52 27.41 15.59 20.07
CA ALA A 52 28.33 15.41 21.19
C ALA A 52 29.71 16.02 20.90
N GLU A 53 30.25 15.85 19.68
CA GLU A 53 31.51 16.45 19.25
C GLU A 53 31.43 17.98 19.17
N ARG A 54 30.29 18.54 18.69
CA ARG A 54 30.05 19.99 18.72
C ARG A 54 29.90 20.53 20.14
N GLY A 55 29.28 19.78 21.05
CA GLY A 55 29.20 20.11 22.48
C GLY A 55 30.58 20.07 23.15
N ALA A 56 31.43 19.10 22.81
CA ALA A 56 32.81 19.01 23.29
C ALA A 56 33.70 20.13 22.72
N ALA A 57 33.51 20.50 21.44
CA ALA A 57 34.20 21.63 20.82
C ALA A 57 33.74 22.99 21.39
N ALA A 58 32.44 23.14 21.70
CA ALA A 58 31.90 24.32 22.37
C ALA A 58 32.33 24.42 23.84
N ALA A 59 32.62 23.29 24.52
CA ALA A 59 33.21 23.32 25.87
C ALA A 59 34.68 23.78 25.86
N ALA A 60 35.37 23.73 24.73
CA ALA A 60 36.74 24.25 24.55
C ALA A 60 36.79 25.71 24.09
N ALA A 61 35.68 26.30 23.64
CA ALA A 61 35.60 27.68 23.19
C ALA A 61 34.57 28.45 24.03
N ASP A 62 35.07 29.39 24.84
CA ASP A 62 34.28 30.27 25.70
C ASP A 62 33.14 30.98 24.93
N ARG A 63 31.90 30.63 25.31
CA ARG A 63 30.65 31.42 25.33
C ARG A 63 30.09 32.02 24.02
N VAL A 64 28.84 31.63 23.69
CA VAL A 64 27.61 32.48 23.67
C VAL A 64 26.37 31.63 23.25
N GLU A 65 25.26 31.92 23.94
CA GLU A 65 23.93 31.28 24.02
C GLU A 65 23.04 31.32 22.74
N PRO A 66 21.89 30.60 22.73
CA PRO A 66 21.24 30.01 21.57
C PRO A 66 20.01 30.79 21.09
N THR A 67 19.68 30.64 19.80
CA THR A 67 18.31 30.85 19.30
C THR A 67 18.13 30.02 18.04
N SER A 68 17.28 28.98 18.10
CA SER A 68 16.05 28.88 17.29
C SER A 68 15.52 27.44 17.23
N ALA A 69 14.31 27.29 17.77
CA ALA A 69 13.26 26.37 17.35
C ALA A 69 13.61 24.89 17.11
N GLU A 70 13.44 24.07 18.14
CA GLU A 70 13.16 22.63 17.99
C GLU A 70 11.81 22.44 17.28
N GLN A 71 11.86 22.30 15.96
CA GLN A 71 10.85 21.54 15.23
C GLN A 71 11.05 20.06 15.55
N PRO A 72 9.99 19.29 15.86
CA PRO A 72 10.11 17.85 16.05
C PRO A 72 10.69 17.22 14.76
N PRO A 73 11.54 16.18 14.86
CA PRO A 73 12.17 15.59 13.70
C PRO A 73 11.08 15.05 12.76
N GLN A 74 10.86 15.76 11.65
CA GLN A 74 10.05 15.24 10.57
C GLN A 74 10.80 14.07 9.96
N GLN A 75 10.15 12.91 9.94
CA GLN A 75 10.67 11.73 9.25
C GLN A 75 10.97 12.14 7.80
N PRO A 76 12.24 12.03 7.35
CA PRO A 76 12.62 12.48 6.02
C PRO A 76 11.91 11.64 4.96
N PRO A 77 11.66 12.20 3.77
CA PRO A 77 10.96 11.48 2.73
C PRO A 77 11.77 10.27 2.24
N LEU A 78 11.06 9.20 1.84
CA LEU A 78 11.60 7.89 1.44
C LEU A 78 12.71 7.93 0.35
N TRP A 79 12.85 9.03 -0.40
CA TRP A 79 13.85 9.18 -1.46
C TRP A 79 15.25 9.61 -0.99
N GLU A 80 15.45 9.84 0.32
CA GLU A 80 16.78 10.09 0.91
C GLU A 80 17.47 8.82 1.46
N ILE A 81 16.92 7.64 1.20
CA ILE A 81 17.49 6.36 1.67
C ILE A 81 18.57 5.92 0.67
N PRO A 82 19.83 5.73 1.09
CA PRO A 82 20.90 5.27 0.22
C PRO A 82 20.62 3.86 -0.31
N PRO A 83 21.20 3.49 -1.47
CA PRO A 83 21.00 2.16 -2.04
C PRO A 83 21.45 1.07 -1.07
N MET A 84 20.66 -0.01 -1.00
CA MET A 84 20.95 -1.15 -0.14
C MET A 84 22.28 -1.80 -0.50
N THR A 85 23.20 -1.80 0.46
CA THR A 85 24.52 -2.41 0.30
C THR A 85 24.47 -3.84 0.81
N THR A 86 24.85 -4.78 -0.06
CA THR A 86 24.90 -6.22 0.23
C THR A 86 26.34 -6.71 0.21
N VAL A 87 26.76 -7.46 1.23
CA VAL A 87 28.08 -8.10 1.27
C VAL A 87 27.88 -9.62 1.26
N PHE A 88 28.56 -10.30 0.35
CA PHE A 88 28.56 -11.77 0.27
C PHE A 88 29.86 -12.31 0.87
N ARG A 89 29.78 -13.27 1.79
CA ARG A 89 30.95 -13.94 2.39
C ARG A 89 30.73 -15.45 2.54
N LEU A 90 31.80 -16.19 2.80
CA LEU A 90 31.76 -17.64 3.07
C LEU A 90 31.84 -17.87 4.59
N ALA A 91 30.85 -18.56 5.14
CA ALA A 91 30.76 -18.95 6.53
C ALA A 91 32.01 -19.71 6.99
N GLY A 92 32.56 -19.33 8.15
CA GLY A 92 33.70 -20.01 8.77
C GLY A 92 35.06 -19.78 8.13
N VAL A 93 35.16 -19.01 7.03
CA VAL A 93 36.45 -18.61 6.44
C VAL A 93 37.04 -17.39 7.16
N ASP A 94 36.18 -16.48 7.65
CA ASP A 94 36.58 -15.19 8.26
C ASP A 94 36.40 -15.12 9.80
N GLY A 95 36.14 -16.25 10.48
CA GLY A 95 35.91 -16.33 11.93
C GLY A 95 34.48 -16.75 12.31
N GLU A 96 34.22 -16.96 13.61
CA GLU A 96 32.87 -17.29 14.11
C GLU A 96 31.92 -16.09 13.92
N ALA A 97 30.76 -16.33 13.29
CA ALA A 97 29.77 -15.29 13.01
C ALA A 97 29.27 -14.67 14.32
N THR A 98 29.47 -13.36 14.48
CA THR A 98 29.01 -12.60 15.66
C THR A 98 27.81 -11.70 15.34
N GLU A 99 27.39 -11.67 14.08
CA GLU A 99 26.25 -10.91 13.60
C GLU A 99 24.93 -11.70 13.77
N ASP A 100 23.85 -10.98 14.04
CA ASP A 100 22.53 -11.58 14.21
C ASP A 100 22.01 -12.13 12.89
N ARG A 101 21.51 -13.38 12.91
CA ARG A 101 20.93 -14.05 11.75
C ARG A 101 19.41 -13.85 11.67
N VAL A 102 18.93 -13.39 10.53
CA VAL A 102 17.51 -13.16 10.21
C VAL A 102 17.02 -14.24 9.26
N GLU A 103 16.25 -15.19 9.79
CA GLU A 103 15.67 -16.30 9.03
C GLU A 103 14.19 -16.07 8.67
N THR A 104 13.52 -15.12 9.33
CA THR A 104 12.10 -14.83 9.11
C THR A 104 11.87 -13.33 9.25
N LEU A 105 11.03 -12.79 8.37
CA LEU A 105 10.59 -11.40 8.36
C LEU A 105 9.09 -11.34 8.69
N ALA A 106 8.63 -10.22 9.25
CA ALA A 106 7.21 -10.03 9.50
C ALA A 106 6.47 -9.90 8.17
N ASP A 107 5.27 -10.48 8.05
CA ASP A 107 4.52 -10.41 6.81
C ASP A 107 3.76 -9.08 6.72
N ALA A 108 4.50 -8.00 6.44
CA ALA A 108 3.99 -6.62 6.41
C ALA A 108 2.83 -6.43 5.42
N ALA A 109 2.74 -7.27 4.38
CA ALA A 109 1.62 -7.29 3.46
C ALA A 109 0.30 -7.60 4.18
N SER A 110 0.29 -8.57 5.10
CA SER A 110 -0.90 -8.97 5.85
C SER A 110 -1.37 -7.89 6.83
N GLU A 111 -0.43 -7.24 7.53
CA GLU A 111 -0.75 -6.15 8.47
C GLU A 111 -1.23 -4.88 7.74
N ALA A 112 -0.60 -4.51 6.62
CA ALA A 112 -1.01 -3.37 5.82
C ALA A 112 -2.40 -3.58 5.20
N GLU A 113 -2.69 -4.77 4.69
CA GLU A 113 -4.01 -5.13 4.15
C GLU A 113 -5.08 -5.09 5.25
N ALA A 114 -4.80 -5.62 6.44
CA ALA A 114 -5.71 -5.56 7.57
C ALA A 114 -6.01 -4.11 7.99
N ALA A 115 -4.98 -3.27 8.08
CA ALA A 115 -5.13 -1.84 8.39
C ALA A 115 -5.94 -1.11 7.31
N GLN A 116 -5.75 -1.45 6.03
CA GLN A 116 -6.51 -0.85 4.94
C GLN A 116 -7.98 -1.30 4.95
N ALA A 117 -8.25 -2.56 5.29
CA ALA A 117 -9.60 -3.08 5.46
C ALA A 117 -10.34 -2.37 6.62
N GLU A 118 -9.66 -2.16 7.75
CA GLU A 118 -10.23 -1.41 8.89
C GLU A 118 -10.54 0.04 8.50
N ARG A 119 -9.62 0.73 7.83
CA ARG A 119 -9.86 2.11 7.32
C ARG A 119 -11.07 2.16 6.39
N ARG A 120 -11.21 1.17 5.49
CA ARG A 120 -12.34 1.08 4.55
C ARG A 120 -13.67 0.91 5.29
N GLN A 121 -13.70 0.10 6.35
CA GLN A 121 -14.88 -0.07 7.19
C GLN A 121 -15.26 1.24 7.91
N GLY A 122 -14.29 1.99 8.43
CA GLY A 122 -14.53 3.31 9.04
C GLY A 122 -15.12 4.33 8.06
N LEU A 123 -14.57 4.40 6.85
CA LEU A 123 -15.10 5.27 5.78
C LEU A 123 -16.51 4.86 5.36
N CYS A 124 -16.78 3.56 5.18
CA CYS A 124 -18.13 3.10 4.82
C CYS A 124 -19.15 3.41 5.92
N ARG A 125 -18.78 3.24 7.20
CA ARG A 125 -19.67 3.58 8.32
C ARG A 125 -20.04 5.08 8.29
N THR A 126 -19.04 5.96 8.24
CA THR A 126 -19.27 7.41 8.19
C THR A 126 -20.08 7.80 6.95
N PHE A 127 -19.78 7.23 5.78
CA PHE A 127 -20.56 7.42 4.55
C PHE A 127 -22.03 7.00 4.71
N GLY A 128 -22.29 5.89 5.39
CA GLY A 128 -23.64 5.43 5.69
C GLY A 128 -24.37 6.28 6.73
N GLU A 129 -23.67 6.93 7.67
CA GLU A 129 -24.24 7.82 8.69
C GLU A 129 -24.67 9.17 8.10
N ILE A 130 -23.90 9.71 7.15
CA ILE A 130 -24.23 10.96 6.45
C ILE A 130 -25.30 10.77 5.36
N GLY A 131 -25.91 9.58 5.25
CA GLY A 131 -26.93 9.28 4.24
C GLY A 131 -26.39 9.02 2.83
N GLY A 132 -25.07 8.85 2.66
CA GLY A 132 -24.43 8.65 1.35
C GLY A 132 -24.98 7.44 0.59
N VAL A 133 -25.31 6.36 1.29
CA VAL A 133 -25.92 5.15 0.67
C VAL A 133 -27.27 5.48 0.03
N ALA A 134 -28.09 6.30 0.68
CA ALA A 134 -29.40 6.70 0.12
C ALA A 134 -29.22 7.54 -1.14
N ALA A 135 -28.29 8.50 -1.12
CA ALA A 135 -27.98 9.32 -2.28
C ALA A 135 -27.47 8.49 -3.48
N VAL A 136 -26.67 7.45 -3.21
CA VAL A 136 -26.19 6.54 -4.27
C VAL A 136 -27.33 5.76 -4.88
N VAL A 137 -28.24 5.22 -4.07
CA VAL A 137 -29.41 4.47 -4.59
C VAL A 137 -30.33 5.39 -5.38
N GLU A 138 -30.66 6.57 -4.86
CA GLU A 138 -31.47 7.57 -5.56
C GLU A 138 -30.85 7.95 -6.91
N ARG A 139 -29.54 8.20 -6.94
CA ARG A 139 -28.84 8.55 -8.18
C ARG A 139 -28.77 7.39 -9.16
N LEU A 140 -28.59 6.16 -8.67
CA LEU A 140 -28.66 4.95 -9.49
C LEU A 140 -30.04 4.82 -10.13
N GLU A 141 -31.12 5.04 -9.38
CA GLU A 141 -32.48 5.01 -9.95
C GLU A 141 -32.68 6.10 -11.00
N ALA A 142 -32.25 7.34 -10.73
CA ALA A 142 -32.30 8.43 -11.70
C ALA A 142 -31.50 8.12 -12.98
N ALA A 143 -30.33 7.50 -12.86
CA ALA A 143 -29.51 7.08 -14.00
C ALA A 143 -30.19 5.99 -14.87
N VAL A 144 -31.18 5.27 -14.33
CA VAL A 144 -32.02 4.40 -15.16
C VAL A 144 -32.87 5.24 -16.13
N SER A 145 -33.35 6.40 -15.72
CA SER A 145 -34.21 7.25 -16.55
C SER A 145 -33.44 8.21 -17.47
N GLU A 146 -32.27 8.69 -17.05
CA GLU A 146 -31.50 9.76 -17.71
C GLU A 146 -30.61 9.31 -18.92
N ARG A 147 -30.92 8.16 -19.53
CA ARG A 147 -30.01 7.55 -20.50
C ARG A 147 -29.89 8.36 -21.78
N GLY A 148 -28.66 8.44 -22.33
CA GLY A 148 -28.36 9.15 -23.57
C GLY A 148 -27.75 10.53 -23.36
N GLN A 149 -27.66 10.99 -22.10
CA GLN A 149 -26.83 12.15 -21.77
C GLN A 149 -25.34 11.78 -21.82
N GLU A 150 -24.54 12.68 -22.40
CA GLU A 150 -23.08 12.62 -22.32
C GLU A 150 -22.64 12.51 -20.85
N GLY A 151 -21.68 11.62 -20.59
CA GLY A 151 -21.15 11.36 -19.24
C GLY A 151 -21.99 10.44 -18.35
N SER A 152 -23.20 10.03 -18.77
CA SER A 152 -24.06 9.15 -17.94
C SER A 152 -23.42 7.80 -17.59
N LEU A 153 -22.61 7.22 -18.49
CA LEU A 153 -21.89 5.96 -18.23
C LEU A 153 -20.73 6.12 -17.25
N GLU A 154 -20.02 7.24 -17.28
CA GLU A 154 -18.92 7.52 -16.35
C GLU A 154 -19.44 7.72 -14.92
N VAL A 155 -20.54 8.46 -14.80
CA VAL A 155 -21.25 8.63 -13.52
C VAL A 155 -21.77 7.28 -13.03
N LEU A 156 -22.36 6.47 -13.90
CA LEU A 156 -22.83 5.13 -13.55
C LEU A 156 -21.67 4.24 -13.05
N ASP A 157 -20.52 4.25 -13.73
CA ASP A 157 -19.33 3.50 -13.30
C ASP A 157 -18.88 3.90 -11.88
N VAL A 158 -18.81 5.20 -11.60
CA VAL A 158 -18.48 5.70 -10.26
C VAL A 158 -19.52 5.24 -9.22
N LEU A 159 -20.81 5.34 -9.53
CA LEU A 159 -21.88 4.90 -8.63
C LEU A 159 -21.82 3.40 -8.35
N LEU A 160 -21.54 2.58 -9.37
CA LEU A 160 -21.38 1.13 -9.22
C LEU A 160 -20.16 0.79 -8.35
N ARG A 161 -19.04 1.51 -8.51
CA ARG A 161 -17.86 1.34 -7.64
C ARG A 161 -18.16 1.68 -6.18
N ILE A 162 -18.90 2.76 -5.93
CA ILE A 162 -19.32 3.13 -4.56
C ILE A 162 -20.30 2.11 -4.00
N ALA A 163 -21.28 1.66 -4.79
CA ALA A 163 -22.24 0.64 -4.38
C ALA A 163 -21.55 -0.70 -4.05
N HIS A 164 -20.55 -1.09 -4.83
CA HIS A 164 -19.71 -2.26 -4.55
C HIS A 164 -18.99 -2.14 -3.20
N ALA A 165 -18.31 -1.02 -2.96
CA ALA A 165 -17.64 -0.77 -1.68
C ALA A 165 -18.61 -0.79 -0.48
N CYS A 166 -19.82 -0.23 -0.67
CA CYS A 166 -20.88 -0.30 0.34
C CYS A 166 -21.38 -1.73 0.59
N GLY A 167 -21.36 -2.58 -0.44
CA GLY A 167 -21.72 -4.00 -0.36
C GLY A 167 -20.71 -4.84 0.42
N GLU A 168 -19.41 -4.52 0.34
CA GLU A 168 -18.35 -5.22 1.09
C GLU A 168 -18.54 -5.04 2.61
N CYS A 169 -18.94 -3.85 3.06
CA CYS A 169 -19.07 -3.54 4.48
C CYS A 169 -20.46 -3.92 5.04
N ALA A 170 -20.50 -4.73 6.11
CA ALA A 170 -21.75 -5.25 6.67
C ALA A 170 -22.76 -4.15 7.10
N CYS A 171 -22.29 -3.04 7.69
CA CYS A 171 -23.16 -1.96 8.18
C CYS A 171 -23.83 -1.17 7.06
N THR A 172 -23.15 -0.95 5.93
CA THR A 172 -23.69 -0.26 4.76
C THR A 172 -24.46 -1.19 3.83
N ARG A 173 -24.08 -2.47 3.78
CA ARG A 173 -24.76 -3.49 2.99
C ARG A 173 -26.23 -3.62 3.37
N GLN A 174 -26.53 -3.67 4.67
CA GLN A 174 -27.92 -3.74 5.13
C GLN A 174 -28.71 -2.50 4.69
N LYS A 175 -28.15 -1.31 4.89
CA LYS A 175 -28.76 -0.05 4.42
C LYS A 175 -29.01 -0.05 2.90
N LEU A 176 -28.04 -0.54 2.13
CA LEU A 176 -28.15 -0.63 0.67
C LEU A 176 -29.30 -1.55 0.25
N VAL A 177 -29.50 -2.66 0.96
CA VAL A 177 -30.63 -3.59 0.73
C VAL A 177 -31.96 -2.94 1.12
N ASP A 178 -32.03 -2.35 2.32
CA ASP A 178 -33.26 -1.75 2.86
C ASP A 178 -33.76 -0.57 2.00
N LEU A 179 -32.83 0.19 1.42
CA LEU A 179 -33.14 1.31 0.52
C LEU A 179 -33.45 0.86 -0.91
N GLY A 180 -33.44 -0.44 -1.20
CA GLY A 180 -33.76 -0.97 -2.52
C GLY A 180 -32.62 -0.93 -3.53
N GLY A 181 -31.37 -0.80 -3.09
CA GLY A 181 -30.19 -0.76 -3.97
C GLY A 181 -30.06 -1.98 -4.88
N VAL A 182 -30.44 -3.18 -4.40
CA VAL A 182 -30.46 -4.40 -5.24
C VAL A 182 -31.42 -4.25 -6.43
N ARG A 183 -32.60 -3.66 -6.21
CA ARG A 183 -33.57 -3.39 -7.29
C ARG A 183 -33.00 -2.43 -8.32
N ALA A 184 -32.33 -1.35 -7.87
CA ALA A 184 -31.70 -0.38 -8.76
C ALA A 184 -30.57 -1.02 -9.61
N LEU A 185 -29.72 -1.85 -9.00
CA LEU A 185 -28.66 -2.58 -9.70
C LEU A 185 -29.20 -3.57 -10.73
N LEU A 186 -30.23 -4.35 -10.37
CA LEU A 186 -30.89 -5.27 -11.29
C LEU A 186 -31.56 -4.55 -12.46
N ALA A 187 -32.17 -3.39 -12.22
CA ALA A 187 -32.75 -2.56 -13.28
C ALA A 187 -31.69 -2.11 -14.30
N HIS A 188 -30.49 -1.72 -13.83
CA HIS A 188 -29.37 -1.39 -14.72
C HIS A 188 -28.86 -2.61 -15.51
N LEU A 189 -28.75 -3.78 -14.87
CA LEU A 189 -28.32 -5.00 -15.52
C LEU A 189 -29.29 -5.42 -16.63
N LEU A 190 -30.58 -5.57 -16.31
CA LEU A 190 -31.61 -5.99 -17.26
C LEU A 190 -31.65 -5.06 -18.46
N ARG A 191 -31.60 -3.75 -18.21
CA ARG A 191 -31.62 -2.76 -19.28
C ARG A 191 -30.38 -2.80 -20.16
N THR A 192 -29.21 -3.08 -19.58
CA THR A 192 -27.97 -3.26 -20.36
C THR A 192 -28.05 -4.50 -21.25
N ILE A 193 -28.65 -5.59 -20.75
CA ILE A 193 -28.91 -6.81 -21.53
C ILE A 193 -29.86 -6.49 -22.69
N ASP A 194 -30.97 -5.80 -22.43
CA ASP A 194 -31.95 -5.43 -23.46
C ASP A 194 -31.31 -4.64 -24.60
N GLU A 195 -30.40 -3.70 -24.27
CA GLU A 195 -29.66 -2.96 -25.27
C GLU A 195 -28.66 -3.78 -26.05
N MET A 196 -27.91 -4.66 -25.38
CA MET A 196 -27.01 -5.57 -26.07
C MET A 196 -27.78 -6.45 -27.06
N CYS A 197 -28.97 -6.93 -26.66
CA CYS A 197 -29.88 -7.65 -27.52
C CYS A 197 -30.39 -6.79 -28.68
N ALA A 198 -30.81 -5.54 -28.43
CA ALA A 198 -31.30 -4.62 -29.46
C ALA A 198 -30.21 -4.27 -30.48
N ARG A 199 -28.98 -3.98 -30.04
CA ARG A 199 -27.82 -3.72 -30.92
C ARG A 199 -27.51 -4.92 -31.80
N LYS A 200 -27.47 -6.12 -31.21
CA LYS A 200 -27.24 -7.35 -31.96
C LYS A 200 -28.33 -7.62 -32.98
N THR A 201 -29.59 -7.26 -32.69
CA THR A 201 -30.69 -7.33 -33.68
C THR A 201 -30.52 -6.29 -34.79
N ALA A 202 -30.13 -5.05 -34.46
CA ALA A 202 -29.89 -3.98 -35.43
C ALA A 202 -28.72 -4.30 -36.38
N GLU A 203 -27.60 -4.82 -35.84
CA GLU A 203 -26.45 -5.27 -36.64
C GLU A 203 -26.84 -6.40 -37.61
N ARG A 204 -27.76 -7.29 -37.21
CA ARG A 204 -28.25 -8.40 -38.06
C ARG A 204 -29.22 -7.96 -39.15
N LEU A 205 -29.91 -6.85 -38.96
CA LEU A 205 -30.88 -6.35 -39.94
C LEU A 205 -30.24 -5.52 -41.05
N GLY A 206 -29.02 -4.99 -40.85
CA GLY A 206 -28.31 -4.16 -41.83
C GLY A 206 -29.09 -2.92 -42.27
N PRO A 207 -28.46 -1.93 -42.93
CA PRO A 207 -29.24 -0.92 -43.63
C PRO A 207 -30.01 -1.64 -44.75
N LEU A 208 -31.34 -1.63 -44.69
CA LEU A 208 -32.17 -1.93 -45.85
C LEU A 208 -31.83 -0.86 -46.89
N GLU A 209 -30.91 -1.18 -47.80
CA GLU A 209 -30.58 -0.36 -48.96
C GLU A 209 -31.87 -0.13 -49.76
N THR A 210 -32.35 1.11 -49.74
CA THR A 210 -33.31 1.67 -50.71
C THR A 210 -32.56 2.34 -51.83
#